data_AF-A0A958MRN8-F1
#
_entry.id   AF-A0A958MRN8-F1
#
_cell.length_a   1.000
_cell.length_b   1.000
_cell.length_c   1.000
_cell.angle_alpha   90.00
_cell.angle_beta   90.00
_cell.angle_gamma   90.00
#
_symmetry.space_group_name_H-M   'P 1'
#
loop_
_entity.id
_entity.type
_entity.pdbx_description
1 polymer ?
#
loop_
_entity_poly.entity_id
_entity_poly.type
_entity_poly.pdbx_seq_one_letter_code
_entity_poly.pdbx_strand_id
1 'polypeptide(L)'
;MELPDLKQQPESVPVWLKARNLWAKNEKYLTAEFFVAGFLFDILTLKRIDEWLTIVQQGVFLLLAVFLLVLKTKRWDPPETWPKLLHTGWGYRVEAMHFLFGSLLSAFTVFYFKSSSLIVSFGFLAVLCALLVANELKRFQQLELPFKWALLTLCLVSYLSYLAPIFLGFIGVTTFLISIFLTAGTLLIIYRYLKKGPSPEGIDLKKLLLYPSSAVMVFFIVAYMMQWVPPVPLSLKFVGIYHQVARTPDGHYELHHQKPWWNFWHNGDQDFKSLSGDKIYCYFRLFSPGGFSDEIRLHWLLKDPKRGWTTQDKIPLKVLGGRAEGFRGFGAKSNYSP
;
A
#
# COMPACT_ATOMS: atom_id res chain seq x y z
N MET A 1 23.72 -65.11 -40.34
CA MET A 1 24.44 -63.98 -39.73
C MET A 1 23.37 -63.01 -39.28
N GLU A 2 22.94 -63.13 -38.02
CA GLU A 2 21.82 -62.38 -37.45
C GLU A 2 22.26 -60.94 -37.16
N LEU A 3 21.46 -59.96 -37.58
CA LEU A 3 21.60 -58.56 -37.22
C LEU A 3 21.16 -58.37 -35.76
N PRO A 4 21.93 -57.65 -34.90
CA PRO A 4 21.52 -57.44 -33.53
C PRO A 4 20.40 -56.40 -33.45
N ASP A 5 19.38 -56.79 -32.71
CA ASP A 5 18.19 -56.03 -32.32
C ASP A 5 18.60 -54.84 -31.43
N LEU A 6 18.66 -53.63 -32.00
CA LEU A 6 18.91 -52.39 -31.27
C LEU A 6 17.66 -52.02 -30.46
N LYS A 7 17.55 -52.57 -29.25
CA LYS A 7 16.64 -52.08 -28.21
C LYS A 7 16.90 -50.59 -27.97
N GLN A 8 16.00 -49.76 -28.50
CA GLN A 8 15.89 -48.35 -28.13
C GLN A 8 15.64 -48.25 -26.61
N GLN A 9 16.65 -47.80 -25.87
CA GLN A 9 16.47 -47.34 -24.51
C GLN A 9 15.74 -45.98 -24.56
N PRO A 10 14.68 -45.76 -23.76
CA PRO A 10 14.05 -44.45 -23.70
C PRO A 10 15.03 -43.47 -23.03
N GLU A 11 15.55 -42.51 -23.79
CA GLU A 11 16.34 -41.41 -23.23
C GLU A 11 15.54 -40.74 -22.11
N SER A 12 16.03 -40.86 -20.88
CA SER A 12 15.42 -40.22 -19.72
C SER A 12 15.52 -38.71 -19.89
N VAL A 13 14.41 -38.08 -20.31
CA VAL A 13 14.34 -36.63 -20.49
C VAL A 13 14.86 -35.93 -19.23
N PRO A 14 15.89 -35.05 -19.35
CA PRO A 14 16.51 -34.40 -18.21
C PRO A 14 15.49 -33.63 -17.36
N VAL A 15 15.67 -33.64 -16.04
CA VAL A 15 14.77 -32.98 -15.07
C VAL A 15 14.58 -31.49 -15.41
N TRP A 16 15.62 -30.81 -15.90
CA TRP A 16 15.53 -29.41 -16.31
C TRP A 16 14.66 -29.19 -17.56
N LEU A 17 14.59 -30.16 -18.49
CA LEU A 17 13.72 -30.12 -19.67
C LEU A 17 12.25 -30.38 -19.30
N LYS A 18 12.01 -31.29 -18.34
CA LYS A 18 10.67 -31.48 -17.74
C LYS A 18 10.22 -30.23 -16.97
N ALA A 19 11.11 -29.62 -16.18
CA ALA A 19 10.84 -28.37 -15.49
C ALA A 19 10.55 -27.22 -16.47
N ARG A 20 11.33 -27.12 -17.58
CA ARG A 20 11.10 -26.12 -18.64
C ARG A 20 9.77 -26.31 -19.36
N ASN A 21 9.36 -27.55 -19.64
CA ASN A 21 8.08 -27.84 -20.28
C ASN A 21 6.89 -27.62 -19.33
N LEU A 22 7.04 -27.90 -18.03
CA LEU A 22 6.05 -27.54 -17.01
C LEU A 22 5.94 -26.02 -16.85
N TRP A 23 7.07 -25.30 -16.88
CA TRP A 23 7.12 -23.84 -16.89
C TRP A 23 6.39 -23.24 -18.10
N ALA A 24 6.67 -23.74 -19.31
CA ALA A 24 6.02 -23.25 -20.53
C ALA A 24 4.51 -23.54 -20.55
N LYS A 25 4.07 -24.66 -19.96
CA LYS A 25 2.65 -25.05 -19.93
C LYS A 25 1.83 -24.27 -18.88
N ASN A 26 2.46 -23.87 -17.77
CA ASN A 26 1.80 -23.20 -16.64
C ASN A 26 2.32 -21.77 -16.36
N GLU A 27 3.02 -21.14 -17.31
CA GLU A 27 3.72 -19.86 -17.13
C GLU A 27 2.84 -18.76 -16.49
N LYS A 28 1.57 -18.68 -16.91
CA LYS A 28 0.60 -17.71 -16.39
C LYS A 28 0.23 -17.98 -14.92
N TYR A 29 0.06 -19.25 -14.56
CA TYR A 29 -0.30 -19.65 -13.19
C TYR A 29 0.89 -19.49 -12.25
N LEU A 30 2.09 -19.89 -12.68
CA LEU A 30 3.31 -19.73 -11.90
C LEU A 30 3.64 -18.25 -11.65
N THR A 31 3.48 -17.39 -12.66
CA THR A 31 3.70 -15.93 -12.49
C THR A 31 2.73 -15.35 -11.45
N ALA A 32 1.47 -15.75 -11.49
CA ALA A 32 0.47 -15.31 -10.51
C ALA A 32 0.75 -15.86 -9.11
N GLU A 33 1.21 -17.11 -8.98
CA GLU A 33 1.57 -17.71 -7.69
C GLU A 33 2.80 -17.05 -7.06
N PHE A 34 3.87 -16.81 -7.82
CA PHE A 34 5.04 -16.07 -7.33
C PHE A 34 4.68 -14.64 -6.91
N PHE A 35 3.79 -14.00 -7.66
CA PHE A 35 3.26 -12.69 -7.32
C PHE A 35 2.49 -12.71 -5.99
N VAL A 36 1.54 -13.63 -5.82
CA VAL A 36 0.77 -13.77 -4.58
C VAL A 36 1.70 -14.10 -3.41
N ALA A 37 2.67 -14.99 -3.60
CA ALA A 37 3.66 -15.33 -2.58
C ALA A 37 4.53 -14.13 -2.19
N GLY A 38 5.00 -13.35 -3.16
CA GLY A 38 5.75 -12.11 -2.92
C GLY A 38 4.92 -11.06 -2.17
N PHE A 39 3.66 -10.89 -2.56
CA PHE A 39 2.74 -9.99 -1.87
C PHE A 39 2.43 -10.44 -0.43
N LEU A 40 2.21 -11.75 -0.21
CA LEU A 40 2.03 -12.31 1.14
C LEU A 40 3.30 -12.15 1.98
N PHE A 41 4.47 -12.36 1.38
CA PHE A 41 5.76 -12.11 2.02
C PHE A 41 5.89 -10.63 2.42
N ASP A 42 5.50 -9.69 1.56
CA ASP A 42 5.49 -8.26 1.87
C ASP A 42 4.52 -7.91 3.00
N ILE A 43 3.34 -8.53 3.07
CA ILE A 43 2.41 -8.34 4.20
C ILE A 43 3.09 -8.69 5.54
N LEU A 44 3.85 -9.79 5.56
CA LEU A 44 4.52 -10.32 6.74
C LEU A 44 5.82 -9.58 7.08
N THR A 45 6.57 -9.14 6.06
CA THR A 45 7.92 -8.56 6.24
C THR A 45 7.95 -7.04 6.24
N LEU A 46 7.03 -6.35 5.55
CA LEU A 46 6.93 -4.90 5.63
C LEU A 46 6.51 -4.52 7.04
N LYS A 47 7.49 -3.97 7.76
CA LYS A 47 7.36 -3.49 9.13
C LYS A 47 6.60 -2.16 9.16
N ARG A 48 6.94 -1.31 10.12
CA ARG A 48 6.24 -0.05 10.36
C ARG A 48 6.46 0.89 9.19
N ILE A 49 5.40 1.62 8.84
CA ILE A 49 5.41 2.61 7.78
C ILE A 49 6.31 3.83 8.08
N ASP A 50 6.60 4.08 9.36
CA ASP A 50 7.46 5.16 9.83
C ASP A 50 8.92 4.73 10.05
N GLU A 51 9.29 3.51 9.66
CA GLU A 51 10.68 3.04 9.75
C GLU A 51 11.55 3.75 8.70
N TRP A 52 12.63 4.39 9.16
CA TRP A 52 13.52 5.18 8.30
C TRP A 52 14.07 4.38 7.12
N LEU A 53 14.46 3.12 7.34
CA LEU A 53 14.97 2.25 6.29
C LEU A 53 13.92 2.05 5.18
N THR A 54 12.67 1.82 5.56
CA THR A 54 11.56 1.62 4.61
C THR A 54 11.28 2.89 3.81
N ILE A 55 11.26 4.05 4.47
CA ILE A 55 11.09 5.35 3.82
C ILE A 55 12.21 5.60 2.80
N VAL A 56 13.47 5.43 3.23
CA VAL A 56 14.64 5.64 2.37
C VAL A 56 14.66 4.66 1.21
N GLN A 57 14.39 3.38 1.45
CA GLN A 57 14.33 2.36 0.40
C GLN A 57 13.30 2.72 -0.68
N GLN A 58 12.08 3.11 -0.27
CA GLN A 58 11.03 3.51 -1.21
C GLN A 58 11.39 4.79 -1.95
N GLY A 59 12.00 5.77 -1.27
CA GLY A 59 12.52 6.99 -1.89
C GLY A 59 13.59 6.70 -2.94
N VAL A 60 14.54 5.79 -2.65
CA VAL A 60 15.57 5.36 -3.60
C VAL A 60 14.95 4.63 -4.79
N PHE A 61 14.00 3.73 -4.55
CA PHE A 61 13.31 3.01 -5.63
C PHE A 61 12.55 3.97 -6.54
N LEU A 62 11.89 4.98 -5.96
CA LEU A 62 11.18 6.00 -6.71
C LEU A 62 12.15 6.86 -7.55
N LEU A 63 13.29 7.27 -6.98
CA LEU A 63 14.32 8.02 -7.71
C LEU A 63 14.90 7.21 -8.87
N LEU A 64 15.19 5.92 -8.66
CA LEU A 64 15.65 5.02 -9.71
C LEU A 64 14.59 4.82 -10.80
N ALA A 65 13.31 4.70 -10.42
CA ALA A 65 12.21 4.59 -11.36
C ALA A 65 12.05 5.87 -12.20
N VAL A 66 12.14 7.06 -11.58
CA VAL A 66 12.19 8.35 -12.30
C VAL A 66 13.36 8.37 -13.27
N PHE A 67 14.56 8.02 -12.81
CA PHE A 67 15.78 8.05 -13.62
C PHE A 67 15.66 7.16 -14.86
N LEU A 68 15.30 5.88 -14.69
CA LEU A 68 15.13 4.93 -15.79
C LEU A 68 14.02 5.35 -16.75
N LEU A 69 12.89 5.86 -16.23
CA LEU A 69 11.78 6.29 -17.07
C LEU A 69 12.12 7.56 -17.88
N VAL A 70 12.87 8.49 -17.30
CA VAL A 70 13.38 9.68 -17.99
C VAL A 70 14.35 9.29 -19.11
N LEU A 71 15.30 8.38 -18.84
CA LEU A 71 16.23 7.89 -19.87
C LEU A 71 15.49 7.17 -21.00
N LYS A 72 14.52 6.32 -20.67
CA LYS A 72 13.66 5.66 -21.66
C LYS A 72 12.86 6.66 -22.49
N THR A 73 12.34 7.72 -21.86
CA THR A 73 11.58 8.78 -22.55
C THR A 73 12.45 9.59 -23.50
N LYS A 74 13.71 9.86 -23.13
CA LYS A 74 14.69 10.52 -23.99
C LYS A 74 15.29 9.61 -25.07
N ARG A 75 14.93 8.32 -25.11
CA ARG A 75 15.56 7.30 -25.96
C ARG A 75 17.10 7.34 -25.83
N TRP A 76 17.57 7.55 -24.60
CA TRP A 76 18.99 7.58 -24.35
C TRP A 76 19.56 6.17 -24.38
N ASP A 77 20.58 5.98 -25.20
CA ASP A 77 21.33 4.74 -25.29
C ASP A 77 22.75 4.91 -24.72
N PRO A 78 23.30 3.86 -24.10
CA PRO A 78 24.61 3.92 -23.47
C PRO A 78 25.70 4.09 -24.53
N PRO A 79 26.77 4.85 -24.22
CA PRO A 79 27.94 4.95 -25.09
C PRO A 79 28.53 3.57 -25.41
N GLU A 80 28.99 3.38 -26.64
CA GLU A 80 29.66 2.14 -27.08
C GLU A 80 30.98 1.87 -26.33
N THR A 81 31.54 2.89 -25.68
CA THR A 81 32.75 2.82 -24.86
C THR A 81 32.53 2.21 -23.47
N TRP A 82 31.30 1.85 -23.11
CA TRP A 82 31.03 1.24 -21.81
C TRP A 82 31.65 -0.17 -21.69
N PRO A 83 32.21 -0.53 -20.51
CA PRO A 83 32.66 -1.89 -20.26
C PRO A 83 31.50 -2.89 -20.39
N LYS A 84 31.80 -4.11 -20.85
CA LYS A 84 30.82 -5.17 -21.13
C LYS A 84 29.83 -5.40 -19.97
N LEU A 85 30.30 -5.31 -18.73
CA LEU A 85 29.44 -5.47 -17.54
C LEU A 85 28.33 -4.41 -17.47
N LEU A 86 28.62 -3.15 -17.79
CA LEU A 86 27.62 -2.07 -17.78
C LEU A 86 26.64 -2.22 -18.95
N HIS A 87 27.09 -2.64 -20.12
CA HIS A 87 26.19 -2.96 -21.24
C HIS A 87 25.26 -4.12 -20.90
N THR A 88 25.77 -5.19 -20.29
CA THR A 88 24.95 -6.32 -19.83
C THR A 88 23.94 -5.85 -18.79
N GLY A 89 24.35 -5.04 -17.80
CA GLY A 89 23.45 -4.46 -16.81
C GLY A 89 22.36 -3.59 -17.42
N TRP A 90 22.70 -2.76 -18.41
CA TRP A 90 21.73 -1.93 -19.14
C TRP A 90 20.70 -2.74 -19.93
N GLY A 91 21.05 -3.97 -20.34
CA GLY A 91 20.12 -4.93 -20.92
C GLY A 91 18.90 -5.19 -20.03
N TYR A 92 19.10 -5.23 -18.71
CA TYR A 92 18.06 -5.52 -17.72
C TYR A 92 17.23 -4.30 -17.27
N ARG A 93 17.34 -3.15 -17.96
CA ARG A 93 16.66 -1.91 -17.54
C ARG A 93 15.13 -2.02 -17.55
N VAL A 94 14.58 -2.84 -18.44
CA VAL A 94 13.12 -3.01 -18.54
C VAL A 94 12.63 -3.79 -17.34
N GLU A 95 13.28 -4.91 -17.05
CA GLU A 95 13.08 -5.77 -15.89
C GLU A 95 13.28 -5.01 -14.59
N ALA A 96 14.33 -4.17 -14.51
CA ALA A 96 14.58 -3.31 -13.37
C ALA A 96 13.43 -2.32 -13.14
N MET A 97 12.91 -1.67 -14.18
CA MET A 97 11.71 -0.81 -14.04
C MET A 97 10.49 -1.62 -13.56
N HIS A 98 10.28 -2.82 -14.08
CA HIS A 98 9.17 -3.68 -13.64
C HIS A 98 9.29 -4.06 -12.18
N PHE A 99 10.49 -4.47 -11.75
CA PHE A 99 10.79 -4.77 -10.36
C PHE A 99 10.57 -3.57 -9.44
N LEU A 100 11.05 -2.38 -9.84
CA LEU A 100 10.88 -1.15 -9.07
C LEU A 100 9.41 -0.76 -8.90
N PHE A 101 8.64 -0.73 -10.00
CA PHE A 101 7.20 -0.42 -9.92
C PHE A 101 6.43 -1.49 -9.15
N GLY A 102 6.74 -2.77 -9.35
CA GLY A 102 6.12 -3.89 -8.64
C GLY A 102 6.36 -3.80 -7.13
N SER A 103 7.61 -3.58 -6.73
CA SER A 103 8.00 -3.43 -5.32
C SER A 103 7.32 -2.23 -4.67
N LEU A 104 7.27 -1.09 -5.35
CA LEU A 104 6.60 0.12 -4.86
C LEU A 104 5.09 -0.09 -4.74
N LEU A 105 4.43 -0.62 -5.78
CA LEU A 105 2.99 -0.90 -5.76
C LEU A 105 2.62 -1.92 -4.68
N SER A 106 3.43 -2.97 -4.51
CA SER A 106 3.24 -3.96 -3.44
C SER A 106 3.30 -3.30 -2.07
N ALA A 107 4.35 -2.52 -1.81
CA ALA A 107 4.52 -1.84 -0.54
C ALA A 107 3.37 -0.86 -0.23
N PHE A 108 2.96 -0.05 -1.19
CA PHE A 108 1.83 0.86 -1.00
C PHE A 108 0.51 0.10 -0.78
N THR A 109 0.27 -0.98 -1.53
CA THR A 109 -0.92 -1.83 -1.34
C THR A 109 -0.96 -2.39 0.09
N VAL A 110 0.17 -2.88 0.62
CA VAL A 110 0.27 -3.36 2.01
C VAL A 110 0.02 -2.24 3.02
N PHE A 111 0.54 -1.04 2.79
CA PHE A 111 0.31 0.11 3.67
C PHE A 111 -1.15 0.55 3.69
N TYR A 112 -1.77 0.70 2.52
CA TYR A 112 -3.18 1.03 2.43
C TYR A 112 -4.07 -0.07 3.04
N PHE A 113 -3.72 -1.34 2.85
CA PHE A 113 -4.43 -2.46 3.48
C PHE A 113 -4.34 -2.40 5.00
N LYS A 114 -3.14 -2.22 5.57
CA LYS A 114 -2.95 -2.11 7.04
C LYS A 114 -3.64 -0.89 7.65
N SER A 115 -3.85 0.18 6.87
CA SER A 115 -4.56 1.39 7.28
C SER A 115 -6.06 1.36 6.98
N SER A 116 -6.55 0.36 6.26
CA SER A 116 -7.96 0.23 5.89
C SER A 116 -8.76 -0.44 7.01
N SER A 117 -9.82 0.23 7.47
CA SER A 117 -10.82 -0.36 8.38
C SER A 117 -12.23 -0.40 7.79
N LEU A 118 -12.45 0.23 6.63
CA LEU A 118 -13.76 0.41 6.02
C LEU A 118 -13.90 -0.43 4.76
N ILE A 119 -15.09 -1.02 4.59
CA ILE A 119 -15.47 -1.75 3.37
C ILE A 119 -15.30 -0.88 2.10
N VAL A 120 -15.47 0.44 2.26
CA VAL A 120 -15.36 1.44 1.19
C VAL A 120 -13.93 1.56 0.64
N SER A 121 -12.91 1.38 1.49
CA SER A 121 -11.51 1.45 1.07
C SER A 121 -11.05 0.23 0.26
N PHE A 122 -11.82 -0.86 0.26
CA PHE A 122 -11.51 -2.03 -0.57
C PHE A 122 -11.66 -1.74 -2.06
N GLY A 123 -12.49 -0.78 -2.47
CA GLY A 123 -12.59 -0.36 -3.87
C GLY A 123 -11.28 0.25 -4.38
N PHE A 124 -10.70 1.17 -3.61
CA PHE A 124 -9.37 1.73 -3.91
C PHE A 124 -8.28 0.66 -3.88
N LEU A 125 -8.33 -0.25 -2.90
CA LEU A 125 -7.36 -1.34 -2.79
C LEU A 125 -7.46 -2.30 -3.99
N ALA A 126 -8.67 -2.59 -4.48
CA ALA A 126 -8.87 -3.42 -5.67
C ALA A 126 -8.22 -2.79 -6.92
N VAL A 127 -8.29 -1.46 -7.06
CA VAL A 127 -7.59 -0.74 -8.14
C VAL A 127 -6.08 -0.92 -8.02
N LEU A 128 -5.50 -0.79 -6.83
CA LEU A 128 -4.06 -1.00 -6.62
C LEU A 128 -3.65 -2.44 -6.90
N CYS A 129 -4.39 -3.43 -6.40
CA CYS A 129 -4.14 -4.83 -6.69
C CYS A 129 -4.24 -5.14 -8.19
N ALA A 130 -5.21 -4.56 -8.89
CA ALA A 130 -5.36 -4.73 -10.33
C ALA A 130 -4.17 -4.13 -11.10
N LEU A 131 -3.69 -2.95 -10.70
CA LEU A 131 -2.51 -2.32 -11.30
C LEU A 131 -1.22 -3.09 -11.00
N LEU A 132 -1.11 -3.65 -9.80
CA LEU A 132 0.00 -4.49 -9.40
C LEU A 132 0.03 -5.80 -10.23
N VAL A 133 -1.11 -6.49 -10.38
CA VAL A 133 -1.24 -7.64 -11.28
C VAL A 133 -0.96 -7.23 -12.74
N ALA A 134 -1.48 -6.08 -13.19
CA ALA A 134 -1.21 -5.58 -14.53
C ALA A 134 0.28 -5.31 -14.75
N ASN A 135 1.02 -4.83 -13.75
CA ASN A 135 2.46 -4.63 -13.85
C ASN A 135 3.26 -5.93 -14.03
N GLU A 136 2.78 -7.05 -13.47
CA GLU A 136 3.43 -8.37 -13.57
C GLU A 136 3.19 -9.08 -14.91
N LEU A 137 2.02 -8.86 -15.52
CA LEU A 137 1.65 -9.54 -16.75
C LEU A 137 2.59 -9.15 -17.92
N LYS A 138 3.24 -10.13 -18.55
CA LYS A 138 4.15 -9.93 -19.70
C LYS A 138 3.57 -9.07 -20.83
N ARG A 139 2.26 -9.21 -21.10
CA ARG A 139 1.53 -8.40 -22.10
C ARG A 139 1.57 -6.90 -21.78
N PHE A 140 1.65 -6.59 -20.50
CA PHE A 140 1.65 -5.23 -19.99
C PHE A 140 3.07 -4.71 -19.69
N GLN A 141 4.08 -5.59 -19.65
CA GLN A 141 5.49 -5.19 -19.50
C GLN A 141 5.98 -4.31 -20.68
N GLN A 142 5.43 -4.57 -21.86
CA GLN A 142 5.70 -3.84 -23.09
C GLN A 142 4.80 -2.60 -23.29
N LEU A 143 3.94 -2.26 -22.33
CA LEU A 143 3.03 -1.11 -22.46
C LEU A 143 3.77 0.16 -22.83
N GLU A 144 3.00 0.99 -23.53
CA GLU A 144 3.39 2.32 -23.96
C GLU A 144 3.82 3.19 -22.76
N LEU A 145 4.75 4.10 -23.02
CA LEU A 145 5.26 5.08 -22.05
C LEU A 145 4.18 5.82 -21.22
N PRO A 146 2.98 6.18 -21.73
CA PRO A 146 1.96 6.85 -20.93
C PRO A 146 1.54 6.07 -19.68
N PHE A 147 1.44 4.74 -19.78
CA PHE A 147 1.11 3.90 -18.64
C PHE A 147 2.19 3.94 -17.56
N LYS A 148 3.48 3.94 -17.96
CA LYS A 148 4.59 4.02 -17.01
C LYS A 148 4.63 5.38 -16.29
N TRP A 149 4.24 6.46 -16.97
CA TRP A 149 4.04 7.77 -16.32
C TRP A 149 2.84 7.79 -15.36
N ALA A 150 1.75 7.10 -15.69
CA ALA A 150 0.64 6.90 -14.75
C ALA A 150 1.09 6.14 -13.49
N LEU A 151 1.81 5.01 -13.66
CA LEU A 151 2.34 4.23 -12.55
C LEU A 151 3.32 5.03 -11.69
N LEU A 152 4.22 5.79 -12.31
CA LEU A 152 5.14 6.66 -11.58
C LEU A 152 4.38 7.71 -10.77
N THR A 153 3.35 8.32 -11.35
CA THR A 153 2.53 9.31 -10.65
C THR A 153 1.79 8.69 -9.48
N LEU A 154 1.24 7.49 -9.65
CA LEU A 154 0.60 6.73 -8.59
C LEU A 154 1.59 6.45 -7.45
N CYS A 155 2.78 5.95 -7.78
CA CYS A 155 3.81 5.66 -6.78
C CYS A 155 4.25 6.94 -6.04
N LEU A 156 4.43 8.04 -6.78
CA LEU A 156 4.85 9.33 -6.22
C LEU A 156 3.79 9.93 -5.29
N VAL A 157 2.52 9.96 -5.72
CA VAL A 157 1.43 10.49 -4.87
C VAL A 157 1.19 9.59 -3.67
N SER A 158 1.29 8.26 -3.81
CA SER A 158 1.19 7.34 -2.68
C SER A 158 2.31 7.53 -1.67
N TYR A 159 3.56 7.65 -2.14
CA TYR A 159 4.72 7.92 -1.29
C TYR A 159 4.56 9.23 -0.53
N LEU A 160 4.24 10.32 -1.24
CA LEU A 160 4.07 11.64 -0.62
C LEU A 160 2.88 11.70 0.33
N SER A 161 1.78 10.98 0.04
CA SER A 161 0.56 10.98 0.85
C SER A 161 0.77 10.42 2.26
N TYR A 162 1.69 9.47 2.45
CA TYR A 162 2.03 9.01 3.80
C TYR A 162 3.26 9.73 4.37
N LEU A 163 4.18 10.20 3.51
CA LEU A 163 5.39 10.89 3.96
C LEU A 163 5.07 12.26 4.55
N ALA A 164 4.18 13.03 3.92
CA ALA A 164 3.75 14.34 4.40
C ALA A 164 3.20 14.31 5.84
N PRO A 165 2.22 13.46 6.20
CA PRO A 165 1.73 13.38 7.57
C PRO A 165 2.77 12.85 8.58
N ILE A 166 3.74 12.02 8.15
CA ILE A 166 4.87 11.62 9.02
C ILE A 166 5.73 12.84 9.40
N PHE A 167 6.09 13.68 8.42
CA PHE A 167 6.92 14.86 8.68
C PHE A 167 6.15 15.98 9.38
N LEU A 168 4.87 16.16 9.06
CA LEU A 168 4.04 17.24 9.60
C LEU A 168 3.44 16.89 10.96
N GLY A 169 3.29 15.59 11.28
CA GLY A 169 2.79 15.13 12.58
C GLY A 169 1.27 15.17 12.76
N PHE A 170 0.49 15.38 11.69
CA PHE A 170 -0.98 15.36 11.73
C PHE A 170 -1.54 14.82 10.40
N ILE A 171 -2.82 14.43 10.37
CA ILE A 171 -3.47 13.92 9.15
C ILE A 171 -4.68 14.77 8.81
N GLY A 172 -4.81 15.12 7.53
CA GLY A 172 -6.01 15.74 7.04
C GLY A 172 -5.86 16.32 5.65
N VAL A 173 -6.82 17.16 5.28
CA VAL A 173 -6.91 17.76 3.94
C VAL A 173 -5.64 18.53 3.62
N THR A 174 -5.07 19.26 4.58
CA THR A 174 -3.83 20.02 4.39
C THR A 174 -2.66 19.11 3.99
N THR A 175 -2.43 18.02 4.72
CA THR A 175 -1.34 17.07 4.40
C THR A 175 -1.53 16.39 3.04
N PHE A 176 -2.79 16.07 2.70
CA PHE A 176 -3.14 15.51 1.41
C PHE A 176 -2.89 16.51 0.26
N LEU A 177 -3.34 17.76 0.40
CA LEU A 177 -3.11 18.80 -0.60
C LEU A 177 -1.61 19.08 -0.79
N ILE A 178 -0.82 19.15 0.29
CA ILE A 178 0.64 19.27 0.20
C ILE A 178 1.22 18.12 -0.64
N SER A 179 0.77 16.89 -0.41
CA SER A 179 1.21 15.72 -1.17
C SER A 179 0.88 15.82 -2.66
N ILE A 180 -0.32 16.31 -3.00
CA ILE A 180 -0.74 16.56 -4.38
C ILE A 180 0.10 17.66 -5.03
N PHE A 181 0.33 18.79 -4.35
CA PHE A 181 1.14 19.88 -4.88
C PHE A 181 2.61 19.49 -5.06
N LEU A 182 3.19 18.74 -4.13
CA LEU A 182 4.54 18.19 -4.26
C LEU A 182 4.62 17.23 -5.45
N THR A 183 3.64 16.35 -5.63
CA THR A 183 3.55 15.44 -6.78
C THR A 183 3.52 16.23 -8.09
N ALA A 184 2.62 17.22 -8.19
CA ALA A 184 2.50 18.07 -9.37
C ALA A 184 3.78 18.87 -9.64
N GLY A 185 4.43 19.39 -8.59
CA GLY A 185 5.70 20.10 -8.67
C GLY A 185 6.82 19.23 -9.23
N THR A 186 6.99 18.01 -8.70
CA THR A 186 7.96 17.04 -9.19
C THR A 186 7.70 16.67 -10.65
N LEU A 187 6.46 16.41 -11.03
CA LEU A 187 6.10 16.12 -12.43
C LEU A 187 6.37 17.31 -13.36
N LEU A 188 6.12 18.54 -12.89
CA LEU A 188 6.40 19.75 -13.66
C LEU A 188 7.90 19.96 -13.86
N ILE A 189 8.72 19.68 -12.84
CA ILE A 189 10.19 19.71 -12.94
C ILE A 189 10.65 18.71 -13.98
N ILE A 190 10.17 17.46 -13.90
CA ILE A 190 10.49 16.40 -14.87
C ILE A 190 10.05 16.80 -16.28
N TYR A 191 8.83 17.30 -16.44
CA TYR A 191 8.31 17.77 -17.74
C TYR A 191 9.17 18.89 -18.33
N ARG A 192 9.57 19.89 -17.53
CA ARG A 192 10.48 20.96 -17.97
C ARG A 192 11.86 20.44 -18.35
N TYR A 193 12.39 19.47 -17.60
CA TYR A 193 13.66 18.82 -17.91
C TYR A 193 13.61 18.03 -19.22
N LEU A 194 12.53 17.29 -19.46
CA LEU A 194 12.32 16.54 -20.71
C LEU A 194 12.15 17.49 -21.90
N LYS A 195 11.44 18.61 -21.73
CA LYS A 195 11.23 19.62 -22.79
C LYS A 195 12.53 20.33 -23.21
N LYS A 196 13.51 20.48 -22.30
CA LYS A 196 14.80 21.15 -22.59
C LYS A 196 15.79 20.28 -23.36
N GLY A 197 15.58 18.97 -23.47
CA GLY A 197 16.48 18.06 -24.18
C GLY A 197 16.13 17.89 -25.66
N PRO A 198 16.95 17.15 -26.43
CA PRO A 198 16.57 16.67 -27.76
C PRO A 198 15.35 15.77 -27.60
N SER A 199 14.16 16.33 -27.79
CA SER A 199 12.93 15.55 -27.80
C SER A 199 12.96 14.71 -29.08
N PRO A 200 12.62 13.42 -29.03
CA PRO A 200 12.38 12.66 -30.24
C PRO A 200 11.30 13.40 -31.05
N GLU A 201 11.58 13.68 -32.32
CA GLU A 201 10.65 14.35 -33.22
C GLU A 201 9.29 13.62 -33.21
N GLY A 202 8.20 14.38 -33.12
CA GLY A 202 6.83 13.86 -33.22
C GLY A 202 6.19 13.34 -31.91
N ILE A 203 6.87 13.39 -30.75
CA ILE A 203 6.25 12.98 -29.47
C ILE A 203 5.55 14.16 -28.79
N ASP A 204 4.23 14.07 -28.62
CA ASP A 204 3.47 14.99 -27.77
C ASP A 204 3.71 14.65 -26.29
N LEU A 205 4.67 15.33 -25.67
CA LEU A 205 5.04 15.13 -24.27
C LEU A 205 3.87 15.38 -23.29
N LYS A 206 2.88 16.20 -23.68
CA LYS A 206 1.69 16.43 -22.84
C LYS A 206 0.81 15.19 -22.80
N LYS A 207 0.54 14.57 -23.95
CA LYS A 207 -0.20 13.30 -24.04
C LYS A 207 0.56 12.16 -23.37
N LEU A 208 1.89 12.16 -23.49
CA LEU A 208 2.76 11.15 -22.92
C LEU A 208 2.79 11.19 -21.39
N LEU A 209 2.93 12.38 -20.80
CA LEU A 209 3.22 12.55 -19.38
C LEU A 209 2.06 13.24 -18.66
N LEU A 210 1.66 14.43 -19.09
CA LEU A 210 0.73 15.27 -18.34
C LEU A 210 -0.69 14.70 -18.27
N TYR A 211 -1.20 14.11 -19.34
CA TYR A 211 -2.55 13.53 -19.35
C TYR A 211 -2.68 12.31 -18.43
N PRO A 212 -1.85 11.25 -18.54
CA PRO A 212 -1.94 10.12 -17.63
C PRO A 212 -1.65 10.53 -16.18
N SER A 213 -0.70 11.42 -15.95
CA SER A 213 -0.38 11.89 -14.59
C SER A 213 -1.54 12.70 -13.99
N SER A 214 -2.15 13.60 -14.76
CA SER A 214 -3.32 14.36 -14.32
C SER A 214 -4.51 13.46 -14.01
N ALA A 215 -4.74 12.42 -14.82
CA ALA A 215 -5.80 11.45 -14.57
C ALA A 215 -5.62 10.73 -13.22
N VAL A 216 -4.39 10.30 -12.90
CA VAL A 216 -4.08 9.70 -11.60
C VAL A 216 -4.27 10.68 -10.45
N MET A 217 -3.79 11.92 -10.58
CA MET A 217 -3.98 12.93 -9.53
C MET A 217 -5.47 13.25 -9.28
N VAL A 218 -6.27 13.38 -10.35
CA VAL A 218 -7.72 13.57 -10.25
C VAL A 218 -8.37 12.37 -9.58
N PHE A 219 -7.97 11.15 -9.93
CA PHE A 219 -8.44 9.94 -9.27
C PHE A 219 -8.15 9.97 -7.76
N PHE A 220 -6.94 10.34 -7.33
CA PHE A 220 -6.61 10.45 -5.90
C PHE A 220 -7.43 11.53 -5.20
N ILE A 221 -7.66 12.69 -5.83
CA ILE A 221 -8.50 13.75 -5.27
C ILE A 221 -9.93 13.26 -5.08
N VAL A 222 -10.53 12.64 -6.10
CA VAL A 222 -11.89 12.08 -6.01
C VAL A 222 -11.95 10.98 -4.95
N ALA A 223 -10.99 10.05 -4.97
CA ALA A 223 -10.93 8.96 -4.00
C ALA A 223 -10.77 9.47 -2.56
N TYR A 224 -10.02 10.56 -2.35
CA TYR A 224 -9.90 11.21 -1.05
C TYR A 224 -11.22 11.85 -0.60
N MET A 225 -11.88 12.60 -1.49
CA MET A 225 -13.18 13.24 -1.20
C MET A 225 -14.27 12.21 -0.88
N MET A 226 -14.23 11.07 -1.55
CA MET A 226 -15.14 9.95 -1.33
C MET A 226 -14.75 9.08 -0.13
N GLN A 227 -13.68 9.42 0.61
CA GLN A 227 -13.14 8.64 1.74
C GLN A 227 -12.73 7.20 1.36
N TRP A 228 -12.37 6.97 0.09
CA TRP A 228 -11.90 5.67 -0.39
C TRP A 228 -10.44 5.44 -0.02
N VAL A 229 -9.61 6.50 -0.07
CA VAL A 229 -8.21 6.42 0.36
C VAL A 229 -8.18 6.33 1.89
N PRO A 230 -7.63 5.25 2.48
CA PRO A 230 -7.58 5.14 3.93
C PRO A 230 -6.59 6.16 4.51
N PRO A 231 -6.77 6.58 5.77
CA PRO A 231 -5.93 7.58 6.42
C PRO A 231 -4.57 6.98 6.82
N VAL A 232 -3.68 6.83 5.84
CA VAL A 232 -2.29 6.43 6.06
C VAL A 232 -1.54 7.60 6.71
N PRO A 233 -0.64 7.40 7.70
CA PRO A 233 -0.10 6.15 8.25
C PRO A 233 -0.81 5.54 9.48
N LEU A 234 -2.04 5.95 9.82
CA LEU A 234 -2.73 5.39 10.99
C LEU A 234 -3.18 3.95 10.74
N SER A 235 -3.06 3.09 11.74
CA SER A 235 -3.67 1.75 11.69
C SER A 235 -4.23 1.34 13.06
N LEU A 236 -5.49 0.93 13.07
CA LEU A 236 -6.14 0.41 14.28
C LEU A 236 -5.64 -1.02 14.53
N LYS A 237 -4.83 -1.19 15.58
CA LYS A 237 -4.26 -2.50 15.95
C LYS A 237 -5.21 -3.32 16.81
N PHE A 238 -6.04 -2.65 17.60
CA PHE A 238 -6.97 -3.29 18.51
C PHE A 238 -8.13 -2.37 18.81
N VAL A 239 -9.33 -2.93 18.93
CA VAL A 239 -10.50 -2.25 19.47
C VAL A 239 -11.41 -3.28 20.13
N GLY A 240 -12.03 -2.93 21.25
CA GLY A 240 -12.97 -3.78 21.95
C GLY A 240 -13.82 -3.00 22.96
N ILE A 241 -14.97 -3.58 23.29
CA ILE A 241 -15.90 -3.05 24.29
C ILE A 241 -15.73 -3.80 25.61
N TYR A 242 -15.71 -3.06 26.72
CA TYR A 242 -15.41 -3.56 28.06
C TYR A 242 -16.30 -2.90 29.10
N HIS A 243 -16.52 -3.60 30.22
CA HIS A 243 -17.23 -3.08 31.39
C HIS A 243 -16.36 -2.16 32.23
N GLN A 244 -15.05 -2.39 32.25
CA GLN A 244 -14.11 -1.58 33.00
C GLN A 244 -12.73 -1.63 32.34
N VAL A 245 -12.07 -0.48 32.34
CA VAL A 245 -10.68 -0.31 31.92
C VAL A 245 -9.92 0.32 33.09
N ALA A 246 -9.02 -0.43 33.70
CA ALA A 246 -8.15 0.05 34.77
C ALA A 246 -6.71 0.16 34.27
N ARG A 247 -6.00 1.22 34.66
CA ARG A 247 -4.59 1.39 34.36
C ARG A 247 -3.80 0.96 35.59
N THR A 248 -2.94 -0.06 35.45
CA THR A 248 -2.09 -0.51 36.55
C THR A 248 -0.95 0.49 36.80
N PRO A 249 -0.34 0.50 38.00
CA PRO A 249 0.80 1.36 38.32
C PRO A 249 1.97 1.18 37.34
N ASP A 250 2.16 -0.05 36.84
CA ASP A 250 3.22 -0.42 35.88
C ASP A 250 2.90 0.04 34.44
N GLY A 251 1.76 0.69 34.21
CA GLY A 251 1.36 1.22 32.90
C GLY A 251 0.69 0.20 31.96
N HIS A 252 0.31 -0.97 32.47
CA HIS A 252 -0.56 -1.91 31.76
C HIS A 252 -2.04 -1.51 31.89
N TYR A 253 -2.87 -2.08 31.01
CA TYR A 253 -4.32 -1.89 31.05
C TYR A 253 -4.98 -3.21 31.37
N GLU A 254 -5.77 -3.24 32.43
CA GLU A 254 -6.66 -4.34 32.79
C GLU A 254 -8.03 -4.08 32.15
N LEU A 255 -8.53 -5.09 31.43
CA LEU A 255 -9.72 -5.01 30.61
C LEU A 255 -10.74 -6.04 31.12
N HIS A 256 -11.85 -5.58 31.69
CA HIS A 256 -12.88 -6.46 32.24
C HIS A 256 -14.00 -6.67 31.23
N HIS A 257 -14.29 -7.93 30.92
CA HIS A 257 -15.33 -8.35 29.99
C HIS A 257 -16.07 -9.58 30.52
N GLN A 258 -17.29 -9.83 30.04
CA GLN A 258 -18.09 -10.99 30.43
C GLN A 258 -17.97 -12.19 29.47
N LYS A 259 -17.08 -12.11 28.47
CA LYS A 259 -16.87 -13.18 27.50
C LYS A 259 -16.40 -14.50 28.15
N PRO A 260 -16.91 -15.67 27.70
CA PRO A 260 -16.39 -16.97 28.11
C PRO A 260 -14.92 -17.16 27.72
N TRP A 261 -14.17 -17.91 28.51
CA TRP A 261 -12.74 -18.14 28.31
C TRP A 261 -12.39 -18.79 26.96
N TRP A 262 -13.29 -19.61 26.40
CA TRP A 262 -13.10 -20.24 25.10
C TRP A 262 -13.25 -19.28 23.92
N ASN A 263 -13.85 -18.10 24.12
CA ASN A 263 -14.10 -17.13 23.05
C ASN A 263 -12.92 -16.17 22.87
N PHE A 264 -11.76 -16.74 22.50
CA PHE A 264 -10.52 -15.99 22.35
C PHE A 264 -10.46 -15.17 21.05
N TRP A 265 -11.30 -15.46 20.07
CA TRP A 265 -11.36 -14.77 18.77
C TRP A 265 -12.10 -13.42 18.82
N HIS A 266 -12.89 -13.14 19.86
CA HIS A 266 -13.51 -11.84 20.06
C HIS A 266 -12.71 -10.91 20.97
N ASN A 267 -12.62 -9.65 20.57
CA ASN A 267 -12.00 -8.58 21.34
C ASN A 267 -13.09 -7.86 22.16
N GLY A 268 -13.16 -8.16 23.45
CA GLY A 268 -14.18 -7.61 24.34
C GLY A 268 -15.57 -8.23 24.14
N ASP A 269 -16.58 -7.58 24.72
CA ASP A 269 -17.96 -8.04 24.67
C ASP A 269 -18.63 -7.65 23.34
N GLN A 270 -19.23 -8.64 22.66
CA GLN A 270 -20.03 -8.41 21.45
C GLN A 270 -21.47 -8.07 21.82
N ASP A 271 -22.01 -8.78 22.81
CA ASP A 271 -23.30 -8.49 23.44
C ASP A 271 -23.03 -7.88 24.82
N PHE A 272 -23.06 -6.55 24.91
CA PHE A 272 -22.80 -5.84 26.16
C PHE A 272 -24.04 -5.88 27.06
N LYS A 273 -23.96 -6.63 28.17
CA LYS A 273 -25.06 -6.76 29.14
C LYS A 273 -24.95 -5.69 30.22
N SER A 274 -25.74 -4.63 30.10
CA SER A 274 -25.66 -3.54 31.06
C SER A 274 -26.75 -3.53 32.12
N LEU A 275 -26.39 -3.10 33.33
CA LEU A 275 -27.32 -2.63 34.36
C LEU A 275 -27.50 -1.10 34.28
N SER A 276 -28.53 -0.60 34.96
CA SER A 276 -28.76 0.86 35.05
C SER A 276 -27.58 1.53 35.74
N GLY A 277 -26.96 2.51 35.06
CA GLY A 277 -25.79 3.24 35.57
C GLY A 277 -24.43 2.70 35.13
N ASP A 278 -24.40 1.56 34.42
CA ASP A 278 -23.17 1.03 33.85
C ASP A 278 -22.59 1.99 32.79
N LYS A 279 -21.28 1.91 32.59
CA LYS A 279 -20.57 2.65 31.55
C LYS A 279 -19.98 1.68 30.54
N ILE A 280 -20.08 2.04 29.27
CA ILE A 280 -19.45 1.30 28.18
C ILE A 280 -18.05 1.88 27.98
N TYR A 281 -17.02 1.05 28.14
CA TYR A 281 -15.65 1.44 27.85
C TYR A 281 -15.21 0.87 26.51
N CYS A 282 -14.83 1.73 25.58
CA CYS A 282 -14.18 1.33 24.34
C CYS A 282 -12.67 1.49 24.51
N TYR A 283 -11.95 0.38 24.56
CA TYR A 283 -10.49 0.38 24.59
C TYR A 283 -9.94 0.12 23.18
N PHE A 284 -8.88 0.83 22.82
CA PHE A 284 -8.24 0.66 21.52
C PHE A 284 -6.73 0.84 21.59
N ARG A 285 -6.05 0.25 20.59
CA ARG A 285 -4.65 0.48 20.27
C ARG A 285 -4.57 1.02 18.86
N LEU A 286 -4.10 2.25 18.73
CA LEU A 286 -3.95 2.93 17.44
C LEU A 286 -2.47 3.15 17.16
N PHE A 287 -1.96 2.56 16.10
CA PHE A 287 -0.62 2.89 15.63
C PHE A 287 -0.61 4.28 14.99
N SER A 288 0.33 5.11 15.42
CA SER A 288 0.63 6.42 14.85
C SER A 288 2.14 6.67 14.82
N PRO A 289 2.67 7.34 13.77
CA PRO A 289 4.10 7.61 13.64
C PRO A 289 4.71 8.39 14.80
N GLY A 290 6.04 8.34 14.92
CA GLY A 290 6.77 9.28 15.76
C GLY A 290 6.44 10.75 15.44
N GLY A 291 6.20 11.56 16.46
CA GLY A 291 5.86 12.98 16.30
C GLY A 291 4.40 13.27 15.92
N PHE A 292 3.56 12.24 15.76
CA PHE A 292 2.14 12.44 15.49
C PHE A 292 1.42 13.02 16.71
N SER A 293 0.69 14.12 16.52
CA SER A 293 -0.12 14.78 17.54
C SER A 293 -1.39 15.33 16.91
N ASP A 294 -2.45 14.53 16.95
CA ASP A 294 -3.73 14.87 16.35
C ASP A 294 -4.91 14.39 17.22
N GLU A 295 -6.10 14.88 16.91
CA GLU A 295 -7.34 14.45 17.55
C GLU A 295 -8.04 13.37 16.72
N ILE A 296 -8.28 12.21 17.34
CA ILE A 296 -9.19 11.21 16.80
C ILE A 296 -10.55 11.35 17.48
N ARG A 297 -11.60 10.88 16.82
CA ARG A 297 -12.96 10.87 17.39
C ARG A 297 -13.48 9.45 17.46
N LEU A 298 -13.89 9.02 18.64
CA LEU A 298 -14.66 7.80 18.81
C LEU A 298 -16.11 8.10 18.44
N HIS A 299 -16.53 7.63 17.25
CA HIS A 299 -17.85 7.89 16.69
C HIS A 299 -18.79 6.73 16.98
N TRP A 300 -19.79 6.98 17.84
CA TRP A 300 -20.84 6.01 18.15
C TRP A 300 -21.99 6.16 17.17
N LEU A 301 -22.33 5.04 16.53
CA LEU A 301 -23.45 4.92 15.60
C LEU A 301 -24.54 4.02 16.20
N LEU A 302 -25.79 4.45 16.10
CA LEU A 302 -26.97 3.66 16.45
C LEU A 302 -27.68 3.22 15.17
N LYS A 303 -28.00 1.93 15.05
CA LYS A 303 -28.74 1.40 13.92
C LYS A 303 -30.24 1.61 14.13
N ASP A 304 -30.79 2.63 13.48
CA ASP A 304 -32.23 2.89 13.44
C ASP A 304 -32.89 1.99 12.37
N PRO A 305 -34.01 1.29 12.67
CA PRO A 305 -34.70 0.43 11.71
C PRO A 305 -35.20 1.13 10.43
N LYS A 306 -35.51 2.43 10.52
CA LYS A 306 -36.06 3.22 9.40
C LYS A 306 -35.01 4.07 8.70
N ARG A 307 -34.04 4.60 9.46
CA ARG A 307 -33.04 5.57 8.96
C ARG A 307 -31.65 4.98 8.74
N GLY A 308 -31.43 3.72 9.11
CA GLY A 308 -30.13 3.09 9.06
C GLY A 308 -29.20 3.60 10.16
N TRP A 309 -27.89 3.63 9.91
CA TRP A 309 -26.92 4.09 10.91
C TRP A 309 -27.01 5.59 11.15
N THR A 310 -27.30 5.99 12.38
CA THR A 310 -27.42 7.38 12.82
C THR A 310 -26.36 7.70 13.87
N THR A 311 -25.91 8.96 13.92
CA THR A 311 -24.89 9.37 14.91
C THR A 311 -25.54 9.51 16.29
N GLN A 312 -24.99 8.80 17.28
CA GLN A 312 -25.42 8.92 18.68
C GLN A 312 -24.46 9.80 19.49
N ASP A 313 -23.14 9.65 19.29
CA ASP A 313 -22.14 10.42 20.06
C ASP A 313 -20.79 10.50 19.31
N LYS A 314 -19.97 11.51 19.65
CA LYS A 314 -18.61 11.71 19.13
C LYS A 314 -17.69 12.19 20.26
N ILE A 315 -16.83 11.29 20.74
CA ILE A 315 -15.92 11.58 21.86
C ILE A 315 -14.52 11.90 21.29
N PRO A 316 -14.01 13.15 21.44
CA PRO A 316 -12.68 13.52 20.98
C PRO A 316 -11.59 12.95 21.91
N LEU A 317 -10.50 12.45 21.32
CA LEU A 317 -9.36 11.87 22.02
C LEU A 317 -8.08 12.36 21.37
N LYS A 318 -7.18 12.97 22.15
CA LYS A 318 -5.85 13.36 21.67
C LYS A 318 -4.94 12.13 21.60
N VAL A 319 -4.31 11.92 20.45
CA VAL A 319 -3.37 10.83 20.22
C VAL A 319 -1.98 11.41 20.08
N LEU A 320 -1.06 10.91 20.90
CA LEU A 320 0.37 11.17 20.79
C LEU A 320 1.04 9.90 20.26
N GLY A 321 1.74 10.02 19.14
CA GLY A 321 2.41 8.90 18.48
C GLY A 321 3.79 8.58 19.02
N GLY A 322 4.45 7.63 18.36
CA GLY A 322 5.83 7.23 18.66
C GLY A 322 6.00 5.88 19.36
N ARG A 323 4.91 5.17 19.70
CA ARG A 323 4.98 3.80 20.22
C ARG A 323 4.73 2.77 19.14
N ALA A 324 5.64 1.79 19.01
CA ALA A 324 5.55 0.69 18.03
C ALA A 324 4.25 -0.12 18.17
N GLU A 325 3.85 -0.39 19.41
CA GLU A 325 2.61 -1.11 19.77
C GLU A 325 1.34 -0.25 19.64
N GLY A 326 1.49 1.01 19.21
CA GLY A 326 0.44 2.00 19.12
C GLY A 326 0.13 2.72 20.43
N PHE A 327 -0.53 3.87 20.29
CA PHE A 327 -1.15 4.62 21.37
C PHE A 327 -2.30 3.80 21.96
N ARG A 328 -2.26 3.60 23.28
CA ARG A 328 -3.32 2.93 24.05
C ARG A 328 -4.25 3.99 24.60
N GLY A 329 -5.52 3.91 24.23
CA GLY A 329 -6.54 4.86 24.68
C GLY A 329 -7.82 4.14 25.04
N PHE A 330 -8.65 4.81 25.83
CA PHE A 330 -10.02 4.38 26.04
C PHE A 330 -10.96 5.58 26.07
N GLY A 331 -12.19 5.36 25.60
CA GLY A 331 -13.31 6.29 25.77
C GLY A 331 -14.40 5.63 26.60
N ALA A 332 -15.06 6.40 27.46
CA ALA A 332 -16.17 5.92 28.28
C ALA A 332 -17.48 6.60 27.85
N LYS A 333 -18.55 5.81 27.74
CA LYS A 333 -19.90 6.28 27.44
C LYS A 333 -20.85 5.88 28.56
N SER A 334 -21.50 6.88 29.17
CA SER A 334 -22.44 6.66 30.28
C SER A 334 -23.91 6.80 29.87
N ASN A 335 -24.18 7.52 28.77
CA ASN A 335 -25.54 7.78 28.28
C ASN A 335 -25.76 7.00 26.98
N TYR A 336 -26.28 5.79 27.08
CA TYR A 336 -26.66 4.96 25.94
C TYR A 336 -28.09 4.43 26.11
N SER A 337 -28.76 4.23 24.98
CA SER A 337 -30.06 3.56 24.92
C SER A 337 -29.83 2.09 24.58
N PRO A 338 -30.47 1.14 25.29
CA PRO A 338 -30.42 -0.29 24.96
C PRO A 338 -30.95 -0.60 23.57
#